data_AF-A0A7X2MKH4-F1
#
_entry.id   AF-A0A7X2MKH4-F1
#
_cell.length_a   1.000
_cell.length_b   1.000
_cell.length_c   1.000
_cell.angle_alpha   90.00
_cell.angle_beta   90.00
_cell.angle_gamma   90.00
#
_symmetry.space_group_name_H-M   'P 1'
#
loop_
_entity.id
_entity.type
_entity.pdbx_description
1 polymer ?
#
loop_
_entity_poly.entity_id
_entity_poly.type
_entity_poly.pdbx_seq_one_letter_code
_entity_poly.pdbx_strand_id
1 'polypeptide(L)'
;MNSLFASTARGLEELLKSELDALGAQDLQVVQGGVHYEADDRTMYQSLMWSRLASRILLPLGEFGVYSDLDLYLGVQSVDWPTMFGSDKTFVVHFSGTNDSIRNSQFGALKVKDAIVDSFTRQNLERPNVDREQADIR
;
A
#
# COMPACT_ATOMS: atom_id res chain seq x y z
N MET A 1 -2.14 -0.92 -17.40
CA MET A 1 -3.05 -1.69 -16.55
C MET A 1 -2.46 -1.65 -15.16
N ASN A 2 -3.27 -1.36 -14.14
CA ASN A 2 -2.84 -1.17 -12.77
C ASN A 2 -3.00 -2.49 -12.02
N SER A 3 -1.94 -2.96 -11.37
CA SER A 3 -2.01 -4.10 -10.45
C SER A 3 -2.50 -3.61 -9.09
N LEU A 4 -3.52 -4.25 -8.52
CA LEU A 4 -4.21 -3.84 -7.32
C LEU A 4 -4.37 -5.01 -6.35
N PHE A 5 -4.57 -4.69 -5.09
CA PHE A 5 -4.90 -5.68 -4.06
C PHE A 5 -6.16 -5.26 -3.30
N ALA A 6 -7.17 -6.12 -3.28
CA ALA A 6 -8.37 -5.95 -2.48
C ALA A 6 -8.33 -6.90 -1.28
N SER A 7 -8.30 -6.34 -0.07
CA SER A 7 -8.36 -7.12 1.18
C SER A 7 -9.81 -7.41 1.57
N THR A 8 -10.06 -8.54 2.23
CA THR A 8 -11.37 -8.90 2.77
C THR A 8 -11.23 -9.80 4.01
N ALA A 9 -12.34 -10.10 4.67
CA ALA A 9 -12.35 -11.06 5.77
C ALA A 9 -12.10 -12.48 5.24
N ARG A 10 -11.39 -13.29 6.04
CA ARG A 10 -11.11 -14.69 5.69
C ARG A 10 -12.40 -15.47 5.44
N GLY A 11 -12.46 -16.19 4.33
CA GLY A 11 -13.63 -16.94 3.84
C GLY A 11 -14.48 -16.19 2.82
N LEU A 12 -14.25 -14.89 2.57
CA LEU A 12 -14.98 -14.11 1.57
C LEU A 12 -14.22 -13.93 0.25
N GLU A 13 -13.01 -14.48 0.11
CA GLU A 13 -12.10 -14.16 -0.99
C GLU A 13 -12.66 -14.56 -2.36
N GLU A 14 -13.30 -15.73 -2.48
CA GLU A 14 -13.94 -16.16 -3.74
C GLU A 14 -15.17 -15.32 -4.11
N LEU A 15 -15.90 -14.82 -3.11
CA LEU A 15 -17.02 -13.91 -3.34
C LEU A 15 -16.51 -12.54 -3.81
N LEU A 16 -15.45 -12.03 -3.19
CA LEU A 16 -14.79 -10.80 -3.61
C LEU A 16 -14.23 -10.92 -5.03
N LYS A 17 -13.58 -12.05 -5.36
CA LYS A 17 -13.11 -12.34 -6.72
C LYS A 17 -14.25 -12.25 -7.73
N SER A 18 -15.39 -12.89 -7.43
CA SER A 18 -16.57 -12.88 -8.31
C SER A 18 -17.16 -11.47 -8.47
N GLU A 19 -17.16 -10.67 -7.41
CA GLU A 19 -17.58 -9.26 -7.45
C GLU A 19 -16.65 -8.41 -8.33
N LEU A 20 -15.34 -8.55 -8.17
CA LEU A 20 -14.34 -7.81 -8.95
C LEU A 20 -14.38 -8.19 -10.44
N ASP A 21 -14.52 -9.48 -10.75
CA ASP A 21 -14.69 -9.96 -12.13
C ASP A 21 -15.92 -9.34 -12.79
N ALA A 22 -17.05 -9.29 -12.08
CA ALA A 22 -18.27 -8.64 -12.56
C ALA A 22 -18.13 -7.12 -12.77
N LEU A 23 -17.20 -6.47 -12.07
CA LEU A 23 -16.85 -5.06 -12.25
C LEU A 23 -15.84 -4.82 -13.38
N GLY A 24 -15.32 -5.89 -14.01
CA GLY A 24 -14.40 -5.82 -15.13
C GLY A 24 -12.92 -5.92 -14.76
N ALA A 25 -12.59 -6.36 -13.53
CA ALA A 25 -11.23 -6.69 -13.15
C ALA A 25 -10.71 -7.91 -13.94
N GLN A 26 -9.39 -7.98 -14.12
CA GLN A 26 -8.70 -9.03 -14.85
C GLN A 26 -7.64 -9.70 -13.96
N ASP A 27 -7.10 -10.83 -14.42
CA ASP A 27 -6.00 -11.56 -13.77
C ASP A 27 -6.19 -11.78 -12.26
N LEU A 28 -7.41 -12.16 -11.86
CA LEU A 28 -7.77 -12.28 -10.46
C LEU A 28 -7.15 -13.51 -9.79
N GLN A 29 -6.35 -13.26 -8.75
CA GLN A 29 -5.67 -14.28 -7.96
C GLN A 29 -6.09 -14.17 -6.50
N VAL A 30 -6.81 -15.19 -6.02
CA VAL A 30 -7.21 -15.30 -4.62
C VAL A 30 -6.00 -15.67 -3.76
N VAL A 31 -5.81 -14.93 -2.69
CA VAL A 31 -4.82 -15.21 -1.65
C VAL A 31 -5.52 -15.18 -0.29
N GLN A 32 -4.84 -15.61 0.78
CA GLN A 32 -5.44 -15.54 2.11
C GLN A 32 -5.75 -14.09 2.50
N GLY A 33 -7.02 -13.78 2.75
CA GLY A 33 -7.45 -12.44 3.17
C GLY A 33 -7.57 -11.40 2.05
N GLY A 34 -7.54 -11.80 0.77
CA GLY A 34 -7.73 -10.85 -0.33
C GLY A 34 -7.61 -11.43 -1.74
N VAL A 35 -7.64 -10.53 -2.72
CA VAL A 35 -7.55 -10.84 -4.15
C VAL A 35 -6.60 -9.83 -4.81
N HIS A 36 -5.56 -10.33 -5.48
CA HIS A 36 -4.78 -9.55 -6.43
C HIS A 36 -5.53 -9.51 -7.76
N TYR A 37 -5.55 -8.36 -8.43
CA TYR A 37 -6.21 -8.20 -9.72
C TYR A 37 -5.60 -7.07 -10.53
N GLU A 38 -5.86 -7.06 -11.82
CA GLU A 38 -5.51 -5.97 -12.74
C GLU A 38 -6.75 -5.19 -13.18
N ALA A 39 -6.60 -3.88 -13.37
CA ALA A 39 -7.68 -3.01 -13.84
C ALA A 39 -7.13 -1.85 -14.66
N ASP A 40 -7.92 -1.32 -15.59
CA ASP A 40 -7.67 0.03 -16.09
C ASP A 40 -8.11 1.09 -15.05
N ASP A 41 -7.87 2.37 -15.33
CA ASP A 41 -8.20 3.44 -14.38
C ASP A 41 -9.70 3.46 -14.06
N ARG A 42 -10.56 3.21 -15.06
CA ARG A 42 -12.00 3.21 -14.88
C ARG A 42 -12.43 2.09 -13.93
N THR A 43 -11.99 0.87 -14.18
CA THR A 43 -12.29 -0.31 -13.36
C THR A 43 -11.71 -0.17 -11.96
N MET A 44 -10.52 0.43 -11.82
CA MET A 44 -9.93 0.73 -10.50
C MET A 44 -10.82 1.68 -9.68
N TYR A 45 -11.30 2.78 -10.27
CA TYR A 45 -12.22 3.67 -9.56
C TYR A 45 -13.60 3.03 -9.36
N GLN A 46 -14.04 2.17 -10.26
CA GLN A 46 -15.29 1.42 -10.10
C GLN A 46 -15.20 0.41 -8.95
N SER A 47 -14.09 -0.33 -8.80
CA SER A 47 -13.92 -1.26 -7.70
C SER A 47 -13.91 -0.54 -6.35
N LEU A 48 -13.26 0.63 -6.26
CA LEU A 48 -13.30 1.52 -5.08
C LEU A 48 -14.72 1.98 -4.73
N MET A 49 -15.55 2.28 -5.73
CA MET A 49 -16.91 2.80 -5.52
C MET A 49 -17.94 1.70 -5.24
N TRP A 50 -17.81 0.54 -5.88
CA TRP A 50 -18.88 -0.45 -5.97
C TRP A 50 -18.64 -1.73 -5.18
N SER A 51 -17.39 -2.05 -4.81
CA SER A 51 -17.14 -3.25 -4.03
C SER A 51 -17.82 -3.16 -2.67
N ARG A 52 -18.59 -4.19 -2.31
CA ARG A 52 -19.27 -4.33 -1.01
C ARG A 52 -18.55 -5.30 -0.09
N LEU A 53 -17.60 -6.06 -0.64
CA LEU A 53 -16.87 -7.11 0.06
C LEU A 53 -15.43 -6.72 0.38
N ALA A 54 -14.84 -5.77 -0.34
CA ALA A 54 -13.50 -5.30 -0.06
C ALA A 54 -13.48 -4.41 1.19
N SER A 55 -12.64 -4.78 2.16
CA SER A 55 -12.33 -3.94 3.32
C SER A 55 -11.48 -2.74 2.93
N ARG A 56 -10.51 -2.95 2.03
CA ARG A 56 -9.62 -1.93 1.45
C ARG A 56 -9.15 -2.38 0.08
N ILE A 57 -9.01 -1.44 -0.85
CA ILE A 57 -8.35 -1.62 -2.14
C ILE A 57 -7.08 -0.77 -2.11
N LEU A 58 -5.95 -1.41 -2.41
CA LEU A 58 -4.61 -0.84 -2.31
C LEU A 58 -3.90 -0.93 -3.66
N LEU A 59 -3.09 0.08 -3.96
CA LEU A 59 -2.17 0.09 -5.10
C LEU A 59 -0.77 -0.31 -4.57
N PRO A 60 -0.26 -1.51 -4.87
CA PRO A 60 1.10 -1.90 -4.52
C PRO A 60 2.12 -1.00 -5.23
N LEU A 61 3.02 -0.38 -4.46
CA LEU A 61 4.06 0.51 -5.01
C LEU A 61 5.41 -0.20 -5.20
N GLY A 62 5.60 -1.37 -4.59
CA GLY A 62 6.83 -2.15 -4.71
C GLY A 62 6.83 -3.39 -3.82
N GLU A 63 7.70 -4.32 -4.15
CA GLU A 63 7.96 -5.54 -3.38
C GLU A 63 9.47 -5.80 -3.36
N PHE A 64 10.02 -6.12 -2.21
CA PHE A 64 11.46 -6.35 -2.04
C PHE A 64 11.73 -7.25 -0.82
N GLY A 65 12.86 -7.96 -0.86
CA GLY A 65 13.33 -8.78 0.25
C GLY A 65 13.90 -7.93 1.38
N VAL A 66 13.62 -8.30 2.63
CA VAL A 66 14.09 -7.58 3.83
C VAL A 66 14.84 -8.54 4.74
N TYR A 67 16.18 -8.43 4.76
CA TYR A 67 17.08 -9.24 5.59
C TYR A 67 17.83 -8.39 6.63
N SER A 68 17.58 -7.09 6.63
CA SER A 68 18.12 -6.11 7.58
C SER A 68 17.25 -4.84 7.59
N ASP A 69 17.44 -3.99 8.60
CA ASP A 69 16.79 -2.67 8.66
C ASP A 69 17.17 -1.78 7.47
N LEU A 70 18.39 -1.95 6.94
CA LEU A 70 18.88 -1.20 5.79
C LEU A 70 18.14 -1.61 4.51
N ASP A 71 17.86 -2.90 4.32
CA ASP A 71 17.11 -3.38 3.17
C ASP A 71 15.69 -2.79 3.14
N LEU A 72 15.02 -2.74 4.30
CA LEU A 72 13.71 -2.09 4.42
C LEU A 72 13.80 -0.61 4.04
N TYR A 73 14.79 0.09 4.57
CA TYR A 73 14.97 1.51 4.31
C TYR A 73 15.26 1.81 2.83
N LEU A 74 16.16 1.05 2.21
CA LEU A 74 16.52 1.18 0.80
C LEU A 74 15.36 0.78 -0.13
N GLY A 75 14.64 -0.29 0.21
CA GLY A 75 13.47 -0.73 -0.54
C GLY A 75 12.38 0.34 -0.55
N VAL A 76 12.09 0.95 0.60
CA VAL A 76 11.13 2.07 0.69
C VAL A 76 11.61 3.27 -0.11
N GLN A 77 12.91 3.58 -0.09
CA GLN A 77 13.47 4.69 -0.88
C GLN A 77 13.52 4.46 -2.39
N SER A 78 13.31 3.23 -2.85
CA SER A 78 13.22 2.94 -4.29
C SER A 78 11.97 3.55 -4.94
N VAL A 79 10.96 3.89 -4.14
CA VAL A 79 9.77 4.63 -4.57
C VAL A 79 10.06 6.13 -4.57
N ASP A 80 9.75 6.80 -5.68
CA ASP A 80 9.91 8.26 -5.81
C ASP A 80 8.76 9.02 -5.14
N TRP A 81 8.75 9.04 -3.80
CA TRP A 81 7.67 9.61 -2.99
C TRP A 81 7.27 11.06 -3.34
N PRO A 82 8.19 12.00 -3.65
CA PRO A 82 7.83 13.35 -4.08
C PRO A 82 6.99 13.42 -5.36
N THR A 83 7.04 12.41 -6.22
CA THR A 83 6.15 12.33 -7.40
C THR A 83 4.77 11.78 -7.06
N MET A 84 4.66 11.06 -5.94
CA MET A 84 3.40 10.46 -5.48
C MET A 84 2.55 11.48 -4.71
N PHE A 85 3.16 12.32 -3.88
CA PHE A 85 2.45 13.36 -3.15
C PHE A 85 3.35 14.55 -2.77
N GLY A 86 2.73 15.73 -2.62
CA GLY A 86 3.40 16.95 -2.20
C GLY A 86 3.64 17.04 -0.69
N SER A 87 4.63 17.83 -0.27
CA SER A 87 4.95 18.04 1.15
C SER A 87 3.83 18.69 1.96
N ASP A 88 2.84 19.29 1.29
CA ASP A 88 1.62 19.84 1.87
C ASP A 88 0.63 18.77 2.38
N LYS A 89 0.81 17.51 1.98
CA LYS A 89 -0.04 16.38 2.38
C LYS A 89 0.46 15.71 3.65
N THR A 90 -0.49 15.22 4.45
CA THR A 90 -0.20 14.39 5.60
C THR A 90 -0.20 12.91 5.22
N PHE A 91 0.64 12.11 5.87
CA PHE A 91 0.68 10.67 5.62
C PHE A 91 0.74 9.85 6.91
N VAL A 92 0.35 8.58 6.81
CA VAL A 92 0.51 7.62 7.90
C VAL A 92 1.06 6.30 7.36
N VAL A 93 1.86 5.62 8.17
CA VAL A 93 2.37 4.29 7.84
C VAL A 93 1.71 3.26 8.74
N HIS A 94 1.04 2.29 8.13
CA HIS A 94 0.65 1.06 8.79
C HIS A 94 1.56 -0.08 8.35
N PHE A 95 2.22 -0.71 9.33
CA PHE A 95 3.08 -1.85 9.11
C PHE A 95 2.47 -3.07 9.78
N SER A 96 2.37 -4.17 9.03
CA SER A 96 1.90 -5.46 9.53
C SER A 96 2.91 -6.53 9.16
N GLY A 97 3.06 -7.53 10.04
CA GLY A 97 4.06 -8.57 9.90
C GLY A 97 5.33 -8.31 10.70
N THR A 98 6.15 -9.35 10.79
CA THR A 98 7.46 -9.38 11.45
C THR A 98 8.33 -10.43 10.80
N ASN A 99 9.65 -10.26 10.87
CA ASN A 99 10.62 -11.29 10.54
C ASN A 99 11.80 -11.23 11.52
N ASP A 100 12.88 -11.97 11.24
CA ASP A 100 14.05 -12.02 12.13
C ASP A 100 14.74 -10.66 12.32
N SER A 101 14.63 -9.77 11.34
CA SER A 101 15.18 -8.40 11.35
C SER A 101 14.19 -7.40 11.93
N ILE A 102 12.96 -7.36 11.40
CA ILE A 102 11.87 -6.49 11.84
C ILE A 102 10.99 -7.25 12.84
N ARG A 103 11.42 -7.26 14.10
CA ARG A 103 10.74 -8.01 15.17
C ARG A 103 9.55 -7.27 15.79
N ASN A 104 9.40 -5.99 15.51
CA ASN A 104 8.35 -5.14 16.05
C ASN A 104 7.75 -4.29 14.94
N SER A 105 6.44 -4.41 14.73
CA SER A 105 5.75 -3.69 13.65
C SER A 105 5.76 -2.16 13.82
N GLN A 106 5.76 -1.63 15.05
CA GLN A 106 5.92 -0.18 15.28
C GLN A 106 7.31 0.31 14.87
N PHE A 107 8.34 -0.50 15.10
CA PHE A 107 9.69 -0.20 14.65
C PHE A 107 9.78 -0.19 13.12
N GLY A 108 9.19 -1.19 12.45
CA GLY A 108 9.08 -1.22 10.99
C GLY A 108 8.37 0.02 10.44
N ALA A 109 7.22 0.39 11.01
CA ALA A 109 6.49 1.60 10.63
C ALA A 109 7.33 2.88 10.79
N LEU A 110 8.12 2.98 11.87
CA LEU A 110 9.00 4.12 12.11
C LEU A 110 10.09 4.22 11.03
N LYS A 111 10.73 3.09 10.68
CA LYS A 111 11.78 3.03 9.64
C LYS A 111 11.26 3.39 8.26
N VAL A 112 10.08 2.89 7.89
CA VAL A 112 9.41 3.26 6.63
C VAL A 112 9.12 4.76 6.62
N LYS A 113 8.56 5.30 7.71
CA LYS A 113 8.26 6.74 7.83
C LYS A 113 9.53 7.60 7.70
N ASP A 114 10.64 7.19 8.32
CA ASP A 114 11.92 7.90 8.19
C ASP A 114 12.42 7.86 6.73
N ALA A 115 12.36 6.69 6.08
CA ALA A 115 12.75 6.54 4.67
C ALA A 115 11.94 7.41 3.71
N ILE A 116 10.62 7.52 3.92
CA ILE A 116 9.73 8.40 3.14
C ILE A 116 10.13 9.86 3.33
N VAL A 117 10.25 10.32 4.58
CA VAL A 117 10.66 11.71 4.89
C VAL A 117 12.02 12.04 4.26
N ASP A 118 12.97 11.11 4.33
CA ASP A 118 14.30 11.31 3.78
C ASP A 118 14.31 11.41 2.25
N SER A 119 13.31 10.83 1.57
CA SER A 119 13.16 11.00 0.10
C SER A 119 12.87 12.46 -0.26
N PHE A 120 12.09 13.18 0.56
CA PHE A 120 11.84 14.61 0.37
C PHE A 120 13.07 15.45 0.74
N THR A 121 13.68 15.21 1.90
CA THR A 121 14.80 16.05 2.38
C THR A 121 16.04 15.93 1.49
N ARG A 122 16.32 14.74 0.93
CA ARG A 122 17.42 14.54 -0.04
C ARG A 122 17.25 15.32 -1.33
N GLN A 123 16.01 15.63 -1.70
CA GLN A 123 15.68 16.45 -2.87
C GLN A 123 15.53 17.94 -2.52
N ASN A 124 15.90 18.36 -1.30
CA ASN A 124 15.71 19.71 -0.76
C ASN A 124 14.25 20.17 -0.74
N LEU A 125 13.31 19.23 -0.61
CA LEU A 125 11.90 19.52 -0.43
C LEU A 125 11.54 19.63 1.06
N GLU A 126 10.41 20.27 1.35
CA GLU A 126 9.90 20.32 2.71
C GLU A 126 9.50 18.93 3.21
N ARG A 127 9.68 18.71 4.51
CA ARG A 127 9.32 17.45 5.15
C ARG A 127 7.80 17.34 5.28
N PRO A 128 7.16 16.26 4.76
CA PRO A 128 5.74 16.03 4.98
C PRO A 128 5.45 15.67 6.44
N ASN A 129 4.26 16.05 6.90
CA ASN A 129 3.81 15.80 8.26
C ASN A 129 3.08 14.46 8.40
N VAL A 130 3.13 13.88 9.61
CA VAL A 130 2.41 12.65 9.92
C VAL A 130 1.15 12.98 10.70
N ASP A 131 -0.01 12.57 10.19
CA ASP A 131 -1.29 12.60 10.89
C ASP A 131 -1.78 11.16 11.07
N ARG A 132 -2.06 10.74 12.30
CA ARG A 132 -2.49 9.35 12.58
C ARG A 132 -3.99 9.14 12.46
N GLU A 133 -4.77 10.22 12.48
CA GLU A 133 -6.23 10.19 12.50
C GLU A 133 -6.80 10.50 11.12
N GLN A 134 -6.32 11.57 10.48
CA GLN A 134 -6.85 12.09 9.21
C GLN A 134 -5.73 12.33 8.18
N ALA A 135 -4.99 11.28 7.86
CA ALA A 135 -3.97 11.32 6.81
C ALA A 135 -4.58 11.43 5.40
N ASP A 136 -3.98 12.25 4.55
CA ASP A 136 -4.28 12.27 3.11
C ASP A 136 -3.77 10.99 2.41
N ILE A 137 -2.59 10.50 2.82
CA ILE A 137 -1.91 9.34 2.23
C ILE A 137 -1.77 8.21 3.26
N ARG A 138 -2.09 6.98 2.88
CA ARG A 138 -2.10 5.81 3.77
C ARG A 138 -1.65 4.53 3.09
#